data_AF-A0A3M9XPV9-F1
#
_entry.id   AF-A0A3M9XPV9-F1
#
_cell.length_a   1.000
_cell.length_b   1.000
_cell.length_c   1.000
_cell.angle_alpha   90.00
_cell.angle_beta   90.00
_cell.angle_gamma   90.00
#
_symmetry.space_group_name_H-M   'P 1'
#
loop_
_entity.id
_entity.type
_entity.pdbx_description
1 polymer ?
#
loop_
_entity_poly.entity_id
_entity_poly.type
_entity_poly.pdbx_seq_one_letter_code
_entity_poly.pdbx_strand_id
1 'polypeptide(L)'
;MTQSAIKPFRRHVFVCVNTRDGRSACEDHGAKEALAKVKDALKALPFAKRDGVRLSQSGCLGQCEHGPVAVVYPGGKWISYSSADELIRFVLEAIEAPD
;
A
#
# COMPACT_ATOMS: atom_id res chain seq x y z
N MET A 1 -12.05 -18.24 -21.34
CA MET A 1 -11.85 -17.14 -20.37
C MET A 1 -11.99 -15.85 -21.16
N THR A 2 -13.06 -15.09 -20.95
CA THR A 2 -13.27 -13.80 -21.62
C THR A 2 -12.23 -12.81 -21.12
N GLN A 3 -11.52 -12.15 -22.03
CA GLN A 3 -10.54 -11.12 -21.68
C GLN A 3 -11.26 -9.99 -20.94
N SER A 4 -10.79 -9.67 -19.73
CA SER A 4 -11.33 -8.56 -18.95
C SER A 4 -11.10 -7.25 -19.68
N ALA A 5 -12.14 -6.42 -19.82
CA ALA A 5 -12.02 -5.06 -20.35
C ALA A 5 -11.37 -4.09 -19.35
N ILE A 6 -11.15 -4.52 -18.10
CA ILE A 6 -10.54 -3.71 -17.05
C ILE A 6 -9.02 -3.77 -17.20
N LYS A 7 -8.41 -2.63 -17.51
CA LYS A 7 -6.95 -2.48 -17.51
C LYS A 7 -6.44 -2.50 -16.06
N PRO A 8 -5.50 -3.38 -15.69
CA PRO A 8 -4.92 -3.40 -14.35
C PRO A 8 -4.08 -2.15 -14.10
N PHE A 9 -3.92 -1.78 -12.83
CA PHE A 9 -2.92 -0.79 -12.45
C PHE A 9 -1.52 -1.35 -12.66
N ARG A 10 -0.59 -0.50 -13.10
CA ARG A 10 0.84 -0.83 -13.20
C ARG A 10 1.38 -1.24 -11.84
N ARG A 11 1.04 -0.48 -10.80
CA ARG A 11 1.25 -0.86 -9.40
C ARG A 11 -0.01 -0.61 -8.58
N HIS A 12 -0.49 -1.61 -7.86
CA HIS A 12 -1.60 -1.51 -6.93
C HIS A 12 -1.13 -1.84 -5.52
N VAL A 13 -1.08 -0.83 -4.68
CA VAL A 13 -0.66 -0.93 -3.29
C VAL A 13 -1.90 -0.98 -2.40
N PHE A 14 -1.96 -1.98 -1.53
CA PHE A 14 -2.94 -2.08 -0.46
C PHE A 14 -2.26 -1.85 0.87
N VAL A 15 -2.77 -0.90 1.64
CA VAL A 15 -2.34 -0.66 3.02
C VAL A 15 -3.46 -1.12 3.94
N CYS A 16 -3.16 -2.02 4.88
CA CYS A 16 -4.14 -2.47 5.87
C CYS A 16 -4.40 -1.34 6.85
N VAL A 17 -5.63 -0.85 6.89
CA VAL A 17 -6.07 0.23 7.80
C VAL A 17 -7.17 -0.25 8.74
N ASN A 18 -7.22 -1.56 8.95
CA ASN A 18 -8.27 -2.20 9.72
C ASN A 18 -8.17 -1.83 11.21
N THR A 19 -9.32 -1.59 11.83
CA THR A 19 -9.51 -1.51 13.29
C THR A 19 -10.14 -2.79 13.80
N ARG A 20 -9.89 -3.15 15.05
CA ARG A 20 -10.56 -4.30 15.70
C ARG A 20 -10.67 -4.06 17.19
N ASP A 21 -11.70 -4.63 17.80
CA ASP A 21 -11.87 -4.61 19.25
C ASP A 21 -11.11 -5.79 19.90
N GLY A 22 -10.39 -5.51 20.98
CA GLY A 22 -9.71 -6.50 21.82
C GLY A 22 -8.56 -7.31 21.19
N ARG A 23 -8.08 -6.95 19.99
CA ARG A 23 -6.92 -7.59 19.33
C ARG A 23 -6.11 -6.57 18.55
N SER A 24 -4.80 -6.83 18.38
CA SER A 24 -3.93 -5.98 17.57
C SER A 24 -4.46 -5.84 16.13
N ALA A 25 -4.49 -4.61 15.66
CA ALA A 25 -4.91 -4.23 14.33
C ALA A 25 -3.93 -3.20 13.75
N CYS A 26 -3.84 -3.11 12.43
CA CYS A 26 -2.88 -2.21 11.79
C CYS A 26 -3.15 -0.73 12.12
N GLU A 27 -4.41 -0.36 12.35
CA GLU A 27 -4.74 1.01 12.76
C GLU A 27 -4.20 1.39 14.14
N ASP A 28 -3.96 0.43 15.04
CA ASP A 28 -3.35 0.70 16.36
C ASP A 28 -1.92 1.26 16.22
N HIS A 29 -1.32 1.12 15.04
CA HIS A 29 -0.01 1.66 14.66
C HIS A 29 -0.10 2.88 13.74
N GLY A 30 -1.27 3.55 13.65
CA GLY A 30 -1.46 4.76 12.84
C GLY A 30 -1.49 4.52 11.33
N ALA A 31 -1.96 3.36 10.87
CA ALA A 31 -1.91 2.98 9.45
C ALA A 31 -2.67 3.95 8.52
N LYS A 32 -3.81 4.53 8.92
CA LYS A 32 -4.49 5.56 8.12
C LYS A 32 -3.65 6.81 7.92
N GLU A 33 -2.96 7.26 8.97
CA GLU A 33 -2.07 8.43 8.89
C GLU A 33 -0.88 8.13 7.99
N ALA A 34 -0.26 6.95 8.14
CA ALA A 34 0.83 6.52 7.27
C ALA A 34 0.39 6.49 5.81
N LEU A 35 -0.79 5.94 5.50
CA LEU A 35 -1.32 5.94 4.14
C LEU A 35 -1.57 7.36 3.60
N ALA A 36 -2.06 8.29 4.43
CA ALA A 36 -2.26 9.68 4.01
C ALA A 36 -0.93 10.33 3.60
N LYS A 37 0.12 10.15 4.40
CA LYS A 37 1.47 10.63 4.10
C LYS A 37 2.03 10.05 2.80
N VAL A 38 1.80 8.76 2.53
CA VAL A 38 2.21 8.13 1.25
C VAL A 38 1.46 8.73 0.06
N LYS A 39 0.14 9.00 0.21
CA LYS A 39 -0.62 9.66 -0.85
C LYS A 39 -0.05 11.04 -1.17
N ASP A 40 0.36 11.80 -0.16
CA ASP A 40 0.92 13.13 -0.37
C ASP A 40 2.33 13.05 -0.99
N ALA A 41 3.16 12.11 -0.56
CA ALA A 41 4.45 11.83 -1.19
C ALA A 41 4.31 11.48 -2.68
N LEU A 42 3.33 10.64 -3.04
CA LEU A 42 3.06 10.33 -4.45
C LEU A 42 2.55 11.54 -5.23
N LYS A 43 1.68 12.38 -4.66
CA LYS A 43 1.18 13.58 -5.35
C LYS A 43 2.29 14.58 -5.67
N ALA A 44 3.35 14.63 -4.85
CA ALA A 44 4.51 15.48 -5.07
C ALA A 44 5.39 15.06 -6.27
N LEU A 45 5.21 13.83 -6.78
CA LEU A 45 5.95 13.35 -7.95
C LEU A 45 5.34 13.83 -9.27
N PRO A 46 6.17 14.01 -10.32
CA PRO A 46 5.67 14.20 -11.69
C PRO A 46 4.67 13.12 -12.08
N PHE A 47 3.61 13.48 -12.82
CA PHE A 47 2.56 12.55 -13.21
C PHE A 47 3.12 11.29 -13.90
N ALA A 48 4.10 11.45 -14.79
CA ALA A 48 4.75 10.34 -15.48
C ALA A 48 5.36 9.28 -14.55
N LYS A 49 5.83 9.65 -13.35
CA LYS A 49 6.36 8.69 -12.36
C LYS A 49 5.26 7.89 -11.65
N ARG A 50 4.08 8.49 -11.48
CA ARG A 50 2.95 7.92 -10.74
C ARG A 50 1.80 7.43 -11.61
N ASP A 51 1.96 7.49 -12.93
CA ASP A 51 0.96 6.98 -13.86
C ASP A 51 0.80 5.46 -13.70
N GLY A 52 -0.47 5.02 -13.72
CA GLY A 52 -0.84 3.64 -13.44
C GLY A 52 -0.60 3.16 -12.00
N VAL A 53 -0.26 4.04 -11.05
CA VAL A 53 -0.11 3.69 -9.63
C VAL A 53 -1.40 3.95 -8.86
N ARG A 54 -1.86 2.94 -8.11
CA ARG A 54 -3.02 3.05 -7.22
C ARG A 54 -2.65 2.69 -5.79
N LEU A 55 -2.93 3.61 -4.86
CA LEU A 55 -2.99 3.33 -3.43
C LEU A 55 -4.43 3.06 -3.02
N SER A 56 -4.66 1.94 -2.35
CA SER A 56 -5.95 1.55 -1.80
C SER A 56 -5.84 1.29 -0.30
N GLN A 57 -6.87 1.73 0.42
CA GLN A 57 -7.15 1.20 1.75
C GLN A 57 -7.64 -0.24 1.62
N SER A 58 -7.28 -1.07 2.58
CA SER A 58 -7.81 -2.43 2.72
C SER A 58 -8.28 -2.67 4.15
N GLY A 59 -9.24 -3.59 4.28
CA GLY A 59 -9.52 -4.24 5.56
C GLY A 59 -8.39 -5.19 5.96
N CYS A 60 -8.65 -6.10 6.90
CA CYS A 60 -7.64 -7.04 7.35
C CYS A 60 -7.06 -7.87 6.18
N LEU A 61 -5.73 -7.86 6.04
CA LEU A 61 -4.99 -8.65 5.06
C LEU A 61 -4.55 -10.03 5.59
N GLY A 62 -5.02 -10.41 6.78
CA GLY A 62 -4.71 -11.72 7.41
C GLY A 62 -3.34 -11.82 8.07
N GLN A 63 -2.54 -10.74 8.08
CA GLN A 63 -1.17 -10.71 8.61
C GLN A 63 -1.07 -9.86 9.89
N CYS A 64 -2.04 -9.99 10.81
CA CYS A 64 -2.12 -9.18 12.02
C CYS A 64 -0.89 -9.31 12.93
N GLU A 65 -0.24 -10.47 12.95
CA GLU A 65 0.98 -10.74 13.75
C GLU A 65 2.19 -9.93 13.28
N HIS A 66 2.13 -9.39 12.05
CA HIS A 66 3.14 -8.51 11.46
C HIS A 66 2.62 -7.09 11.26
N GLY A 67 1.51 -6.72 11.90
CA GLY A 67 0.90 -5.40 11.75
C GLY A 67 1.81 -4.26 12.22
N PRO A 68 1.83 -3.11 11.53
CA PRO A 68 1.01 -2.77 10.37
C PRO A 68 1.62 -3.27 9.04
N VAL A 69 0.76 -3.74 8.13
CA VAL A 69 1.21 -4.34 6.85
C VAL A 69 0.69 -3.62 5.61
N ALA A 70 1.49 -3.68 4.55
CA ALA A 70 1.08 -3.30 3.19
C ALA A 70 1.61 -4.31 2.17
N VAL A 71 0.95 -4.37 1.01
CA VAL A 71 1.33 -5.24 -0.11
C VAL A 71 1.24 -4.49 -1.44
N VAL A 72 2.19 -4.74 -2.34
CA VAL A 72 2.18 -4.20 -3.71
C VAL A 72 1.97 -5.34 -4.72
N TYR A 73 1.06 -5.11 -5.65
CA TYR A 73 0.85 -5.90 -6.87
C TYR A 73 1.18 -5.10 -8.13
N PRO A 74 1.51 -5.76 -9.25
CA PRO A 74 1.89 -7.17 -9.37
C PRO A 74 3.23 -7.45 -8.66
N GLY A 75 3.46 -8.72 -8.31
CA GLY A 75 4.68 -9.17 -7.61
C GLY A 75 4.43 -9.67 -6.18
N GLY A 76 3.36 -9.23 -5.51
CA GLY A 76 2.99 -9.71 -4.19
C GLY A 76 4.07 -9.41 -3.14
N LYS A 77 4.70 -8.24 -3.22
CA LYS A 77 5.73 -7.82 -2.26
C LYS A 77 5.05 -7.29 -1.01
N TRP A 78 5.45 -7.79 0.16
CA TRP A 78 4.88 -7.42 1.46
C TRP A 78 5.88 -6.61 2.28
N ILE A 79 5.34 -5.76 3.15
CA ILE A 79 6.11 -5.06 4.18
C ILE A 79 5.32 -5.03 5.49
N SER A 80 6.03 -5.21 6.60
CA SER A 80 5.67 -4.68 7.92
C SER A 80 6.50 -3.41 8.13
N TYR A 81 5.89 -2.32 8.57
CA TYR A 81 6.59 -1.04 8.71
C TYR A 81 6.41 -0.43 10.10
N SER A 82 7.43 0.27 10.56
CA SER A 82 7.47 0.95 11.86
C SER A 82 7.12 2.43 11.79
N SER A 83 7.10 3.02 10.58
CA SER A 83 6.86 4.43 10.36
C SER A 83 6.25 4.72 8.98
N ALA A 84 5.65 5.90 8.85
CA ALA A 84 5.17 6.38 7.54
C ALA A 84 6.30 6.51 6.52
N ASP A 85 7.50 6.93 6.95
CA ASP A 85 8.66 7.10 6.05
C ASP A 85 9.17 5.78 5.49
N GLU A 86 9.08 4.70 6.27
CA GLU A 86 9.39 3.35 5.81
C GLU A 86 8.37 2.86 4.78
N LEU A 87 7.07 3.09 5.03
CA LEU A 87 6.03 2.79 4.05
C LEU A 87 6.18 3.62 2.77
N ILE A 88 6.55 4.90 2.89
CA ILE A 88 6.83 5.78 1.73
C ILE A 88 7.96 5.21 0.90
N ARG A 89 9.10 4.88 1.53
CA ARG A 89 10.26 4.30 0.83
C ARG A 89 9.88 3.01 0.09
N PHE A 90 9.18 2.09 0.76
CA PHE A 90 8.69 0.86 0.14
C PHE A 90 7.82 1.11 -1.09
N VAL A 91 6.89 2.06 -1.02
CA VAL A 91 6.01 2.39 -2.15
C VAL A 91 6.79 3.05 -3.28
N LEU A 92 7.71 3.97 -2.98
CA LEU A 92 8.55 4.62 -3.98
C LEU A 92 9.45 3.62 -4.72
N GLU A 93 10.11 2.73 -3.99
CA GLU A 93 10.90 1.64 -4.56
C GLU A 93 10.04 0.73 -5.44
N ALA A 94 8.83 0.39 -4.99
CA ALA A 94 7.95 -0.47 -5.75
C ALA A 94 7.46 0.16 -7.08
N ILE A 95 7.28 1.48 -7.14
CA ILE A 95 6.85 2.14 -8.38
C ILE A 95 7.99 2.41 -9.36
N GLU A 96 9.23 2.44 -8.89
CA GLU A 96 10.44 2.57 -9.73
C GLU A 96 11.02 1.21 -10.15
N ALA A 97 10.67 0.14 -9.45
CA ALA A 97 11.06 -1.21 -9.84
C ALA A 97 10.54 -1.55 -11.25
N PRO A 98 11.37 -2.18 -12.10
CA PRO A 98 10.92 -2.68 -13.39
C PRO A 98 9.77 -3.68 -13.22
N ASP A 99 8.91 -3.75 -14.22
CA ASP A 99 7.75 -4.66 -14.22
C ASP A 99 8.17 -6.14 -14.18
#